data_AF-A0AA38R8N3-F1
#
_entry.id   AF-A0AA38R8N3-F1
#
_cell.length_a   1.000
_cell.length_b   1.000
_cell.length_c   1.000
_cell.angle_alpha   90.00
_cell.angle_beta   90.00
_cell.angle_gamma   90.00
#
_symmetry.space_group_name_H-M   'P 1'
#
loop_
_entity.id
_entity.type
_entity.pdbx_description
1 polymer ?
#
loop_
_entity_poly.entity_id
_entity_poly.type
_entity_poly.pdbx_seq_one_letter_code
_entity_poly.pdbx_strand_id
1 'polypeptide(L)'
;MPADELPFNSTTMLLRNKHYPSKSLSTSNFANSTRGRSEMTRAVQAWYPTPANLSDPAANLSAWALATQIFQADFYKTQIQLYRAGSGRPERQLGSLYWQLEDQWQAPTWAGIRDIYQPVIVAPVWNASSGMLDVYAVSDLWTEVRGRVEMEWVDWAGKALPDVTGSGSKFDFAIGGLNSTVLASVNIGALTRVGNGTAPATGFNASNALFVANITATGTPVSTGRTKTYMHTNYFTPTPLANAALVDPGLSVKYDRAADDFVVTASRGISVWTWLQLNLEDDAVVANFDDNAFLLRRGEGRRVKYRVLSGGSEGWQGRVTVRSIWDFAQVS
;
A
#
# COMPACT_ATOMS: atom_id res chain seq x y z
N MET A 1 -11.65 19.28 17.80
CA MET A 1 -12.90 19.45 17.02
C MET A 1 -14.03 18.89 17.85
N PRO A 2 -15.21 19.53 17.93
CA PRO A 2 -16.37 18.98 18.63
C PRO A 2 -16.75 17.59 18.10
N ALA A 3 -17.28 16.73 18.97
CA ALA A 3 -17.58 15.33 18.62
C ALA A 3 -18.62 15.18 17.49
N ASP A 4 -19.57 16.11 17.43
CA ASP A 4 -20.61 16.20 16.39
C ASP A 4 -20.07 16.63 15.01
N GLU A 5 -18.86 17.16 14.95
CA GLU A 5 -18.17 17.54 13.71
C GLU A 5 -17.14 16.48 13.24
N LEU A 6 -16.90 15.42 14.05
CA LEU A 6 -16.07 14.28 13.66
C LEU A 6 -16.68 13.35 12.59
N PRO A 7 -18.01 13.23 12.37
CA PRO A 7 -18.52 12.39 11.31
C PRO A 7 -17.92 12.76 9.93
N PHE A 8 -17.65 11.75 9.10
CA PHE A 8 -17.07 11.94 7.77
C PHE A 8 -17.84 12.96 6.93
N ASN A 9 -19.16 13.07 7.06
CA ASN A 9 -19.97 14.04 6.30
C ASN A 9 -20.45 15.24 7.11
N SER A 10 -19.77 15.61 8.20
CA SER A 10 -20.10 16.82 8.95
C SER A 10 -19.93 18.09 8.12
N THR A 11 -20.64 19.15 8.51
CA THR A 11 -20.59 20.45 7.85
C THR A 11 -19.18 21.02 7.82
N THR A 12 -18.44 20.93 8.92
CA THR A 12 -17.05 21.40 8.98
C THR A 12 -16.15 20.61 8.04
N MET A 13 -16.27 19.28 8.02
CA MET A 13 -15.46 18.44 7.15
C MET A 13 -15.72 18.72 5.67
N LEU A 14 -16.99 18.88 5.28
CA LEU A 14 -17.35 19.22 3.91
C LEU A 14 -16.80 20.59 3.51
N LEU A 15 -16.97 21.63 4.32
CA LEU A 15 -16.53 22.98 3.95
C LEU A 15 -15.01 23.16 3.97
N ARG A 16 -14.27 22.28 4.67
CA ARG A 16 -12.80 22.23 4.59
C ARG A 16 -12.30 21.53 3.33
N ASN A 17 -13.11 20.68 2.70
CA ASN A 17 -12.76 20.06 1.43
C ASN A 17 -12.92 21.07 0.28
N LYS A 18 -11.79 21.55 -0.25
CA LYS A 18 -11.75 22.51 -1.36
C LYS A 18 -11.65 21.85 -2.74
N HIS A 19 -11.85 20.53 -2.81
CA HIS A 19 -12.04 19.79 -4.06
C HIS A 19 -13.52 19.41 -4.20
N TYR A 20 -14.34 20.14 -4.95
CA TYR A 20 -14.01 21.24 -5.86
C TYR A 20 -14.19 22.62 -5.21
N PRO A 21 -13.45 23.67 -5.64
CA PRO A 21 -13.46 24.97 -4.98
C PRO A 21 -14.77 25.73 -5.16
N SER A 22 -15.04 26.70 -4.29
CA SER A 22 -16.25 27.54 -4.32
C SER A 22 -16.31 28.50 -5.50
N LYS A 23 -15.15 28.82 -6.10
CA LYS A 23 -14.98 29.84 -7.15
C LYS A 23 -15.59 31.21 -6.78
N SER A 24 -15.76 31.47 -5.47
CA SER A 24 -16.42 32.64 -4.90
C SER A 24 -16.12 32.74 -3.40
N LEU A 25 -16.59 33.79 -2.75
CA LEU A 25 -16.51 33.96 -1.29
C LEU A 25 -17.60 33.19 -0.52
N SER A 26 -18.35 32.30 -1.19
CA SER A 26 -19.41 31.52 -0.53
C SER A 26 -18.86 30.60 0.53
N THR A 27 -19.42 30.70 1.74
CA THR A 27 -19.13 29.84 2.90
C THR A 27 -20.04 28.62 2.97
N SER A 28 -20.96 28.46 2.02
CA SER A 28 -21.96 27.37 1.97
C SER A 28 -21.81 26.53 0.70
N ASN A 29 -20.57 26.34 0.23
CA ASN A 29 -20.22 25.60 -0.99
C ASN A 29 -20.33 24.06 -0.84
N PHE A 30 -21.43 23.57 -0.25
CA PHE A 30 -21.62 22.14 -0.01
C PHE A 30 -21.66 21.34 -1.31
N ALA A 31 -22.35 21.84 -2.34
CA ALA A 31 -22.53 21.10 -3.59
C ALA A 31 -21.22 20.70 -4.28
N ASN A 32 -20.22 21.59 -4.30
CA ASN A 32 -18.91 21.30 -4.92
C ASN A 32 -18.01 20.48 -4.00
N SER A 33 -18.02 20.77 -2.70
CA SER A 33 -17.17 20.07 -1.71
C SER A 33 -17.62 18.61 -1.52
N THR A 34 -18.92 18.35 -1.62
CA THR A 34 -19.49 16.99 -1.60
C THR A 34 -19.02 16.14 -2.79
N ARG A 35 -18.61 16.75 -3.92
CA ARG A 35 -18.12 15.97 -5.08
C ARG A 35 -16.77 15.29 -4.79
N GLY A 36 -15.78 16.00 -4.26
CA GLY A 36 -14.51 15.37 -3.88
C GLY A 36 -14.69 14.37 -2.74
N ARG A 37 -15.63 14.64 -1.82
CA ARG A 37 -16.05 13.66 -0.81
C ARG A 37 -16.59 12.38 -1.47
N SER A 38 -17.49 12.51 -2.45
CA SER A 38 -18.04 11.37 -3.19
C SER A 38 -16.98 10.62 -4.00
N GLU A 39 -15.97 11.30 -4.55
CA GLU A 39 -14.85 10.66 -5.23
C GLU A 39 -14.06 9.76 -4.27
N MET A 40 -13.74 10.25 -3.07
CA MET A 40 -13.09 9.45 -2.02
C MET A 40 -13.94 8.25 -1.60
N THR A 41 -15.25 8.46 -1.37
CA THR A 41 -16.15 7.36 -0.96
C THR A 41 -16.24 6.28 -2.04
N ARG A 42 -16.44 6.68 -3.30
CA ARG A 42 -16.54 5.73 -4.44
C ARG A 42 -15.24 4.97 -4.65
N ALA A 43 -14.10 5.64 -4.48
CA ALA A 43 -12.79 5.04 -4.58
C ALA A 43 -12.59 3.93 -3.53
N VAL A 44 -12.93 4.20 -2.27
CA VAL A 44 -12.89 3.18 -1.20
C VAL A 44 -13.84 2.02 -1.52
N GLN A 45 -15.11 2.30 -1.81
CA GLN A 45 -16.13 1.27 -2.04
C GLN A 45 -15.84 0.39 -3.25
N ALA A 46 -15.15 0.90 -4.27
CA ALA A 46 -14.79 0.13 -5.45
C ALA A 46 -13.61 -0.82 -5.22
N TRP A 47 -12.67 -0.45 -4.34
CA TRP A 47 -11.36 -1.11 -4.27
C TRP A 47 -11.03 -1.78 -2.94
N TYR A 48 -11.59 -1.33 -1.83
CA TYR A 48 -11.23 -1.78 -0.48
C TYR A 48 -12.47 -2.18 0.35
N PRO A 49 -12.29 -2.99 1.41
CA PRO A 49 -13.33 -3.20 2.40
C PRO A 49 -13.80 -1.84 2.95
N THR A 50 -15.11 -1.60 2.90
CA THR A 50 -15.68 -0.35 3.40
C THR A 50 -15.67 -0.38 4.93
N PRO A 51 -15.14 0.66 5.60
CA PRO A 51 -15.19 0.76 7.06
C PRO A 51 -16.62 0.53 7.59
N ALA A 52 -16.74 -0.37 8.56
CA ALA A 52 -17.96 -0.63 9.28
C ALA A 52 -18.44 0.65 9.97
N ASN A 53 -19.75 0.76 10.16
CA ASN A 53 -20.31 1.91 10.85
C ASN A 53 -20.06 1.76 12.36
N LEU A 54 -18.91 2.27 12.83
CA LEU A 54 -18.52 2.22 14.24
C LEU A 54 -19.35 3.23 15.05
N SER A 55 -19.71 2.84 16.27
CA SER A 55 -20.50 3.67 17.19
C SER A 55 -19.73 4.89 17.71
N ASP A 56 -18.42 4.75 17.90
CA ASP A 56 -17.52 5.86 18.21
C ASP A 56 -17.25 6.71 16.95
N PRO A 57 -17.68 7.99 16.90
CA PRO A 57 -17.46 8.87 15.76
C PRO A 57 -15.97 9.09 15.44
N ALA A 58 -15.10 9.12 16.44
CA ALA A 58 -13.66 9.32 16.24
C ALA A 58 -13.02 8.10 15.58
N ALA A 59 -13.34 6.90 16.07
CA ALA A 59 -12.91 5.65 15.45
C ALA A 59 -13.44 5.51 14.02
N ASN A 60 -14.73 5.83 13.78
CA ASN A 60 -15.33 5.76 12.45
C ASN A 60 -14.66 6.72 11.47
N LEU A 61 -14.44 7.99 11.87
CA LEU A 61 -13.71 8.96 11.07
C LEU A 61 -12.28 8.48 10.78
N SER A 62 -11.58 7.95 11.80
CA SER A 62 -10.21 7.43 11.65
C SER A 62 -10.15 6.27 10.65
N ALA A 63 -11.12 5.36 10.67
CA ALA A 63 -11.19 4.24 9.74
C ALA A 63 -11.44 4.72 8.30
N TRP A 64 -12.39 5.65 8.11
CA TRP A 64 -12.63 6.25 6.78
C TRP A 64 -11.44 7.07 6.26
N ALA A 65 -10.82 7.88 7.11
CA ALA A 65 -9.62 8.62 6.74
C ALA A 65 -8.51 7.67 6.28
N LEU A 66 -8.22 6.61 7.05
CA LEU A 66 -7.21 5.62 6.66
C LEU A 66 -7.58 4.90 5.35
N ALA A 67 -8.85 4.51 5.15
CA ALA A 67 -9.27 3.85 3.92
C ALA A 67 -9.03 4.74 2.68
N THR A 68 -9.30 6.04 2.79
CA THR A 68 -9.02 6.99 1.70
C THR A 68 -7.52 7.19 1.46
N GLN A 69 -6.71 7.23 2.52
CA GLN A 69 -5.24 7.29 2.42
C GLN A 69 -4.66 6.03 1.77
N ILE A 70 -5.20 4.86 2.09
CA ILE A 70 -4.80 3.59 1.46
C ILE A 70 -5.11 3.62 -0.04
N PHE A 71 -6.31 4.04 -0.45
CA PHE A 71 -6.61 4.20 -1.87
C PHE A 71 -5.64 5.15 -2.56
N GLN A 72 -5.40 6.32 -1.96
CA GLN A 72 -4.46 7.30 -2.51
C GLN A 72 -3.05 6.70 -2.63
N ALA A 73 -2.57 6.02 -1.59
CA ALA A 73 -1.27 5.37 -1.55
C ALA A 73 -1.09 4.36 -2.68
N ASP A 74 -2.07 3.48 -2.86
CA ASP A 74 -2.04 2.46 -3.90
C ASP A 74 -2.19 3.05 -5.31
N PHE A 75 -3.02 4.08 -5.46
CA PHE A 75 -3.25 4.79 -6.72
C PHE A 75 -1.96 5.46 -7.24
N TYR A 76 -1.24 6.16 -6.37
CA TYR A 76 0.07 6.73 -6.74
C TYR A 76 1.14 5.67 -6.88
N LYS A 77 1.19 4.66 -6.00
CA LYS A 77 2.11 3.53 -6.15
C LYS A 77 1.99 2.90 -7.53
N THR A 78 0.76 2.65 -7.98
CA THR A 78 0.45 2.06 -9.30
C THR A 78 0.90 2.96 -10.46
N GLN A 79 0.70 4.28 -10.36
CA GLN A 79 1.19 5.22 -11.38
C GLN A 79 2.72 5.32 -11.39
N ILE A 80 3.34 5.50 -10.22
CA ILE A 80 4.78 5.68 -10.09
C ILE A 80 5.51 4.44 -10.59
N GLN A 81 5.07 3.24 -10.20
CA GLN A 81 5.71 2.01 -10.65
C GLN A 81 5.59 1.82 -12.17
N LEU A 82 4.46 2.24 -12.78
CA LEU A 82 4.28 2.25 -14.24
C LEU A 82 5.28 3.21 -14.89
N TYR A 83 5.39 4.44 -14.39
CA TYR A 83 6.34 5.43 -14.91
C TYR A 83 7.79 4.98 -14.75
N ARG A 84 8.14 4.38 -13.61
CA ARG A 84 9.48 3.86 -13.35
C ARG A 84 9.82 2.67 -14.25
N ALA A 85 8.88 1.74 -14.46
CA ALA A 85 9.04 0.67 -15.46
C ALA A 85 9.19 1.23 -16.89
N GLY A 86 8.64 2.42 -17.17
CA GLY A 86 8.85 3.15 -18.42
C GLY A 86 10.29 3.57 -18.71
N SER A 87 11.18 3.55 -17.70
CA SER A 87 12.61 3.89 -17.89
C SER A 87 13.36 2.93 -18.81
N GLY A 88 12.92 1.67 -18.93
CA GLY A 88 13.48 0.70 -19.89
C GLY A 88 12.67 0.51 -21.16
N ARG A 89 11.60 1.27 -21.35
CA ARG A 89 10.72 1.20 -22.52
C ARG A 89 11.04 2.31 -23.54
N PRO A 90 10.44 2.28 -24.76
CA PRO A 90 10.74 3.26 -25.81
C PRO A 90 10.54 4.72 -25.40
N GLU A 91 9.59 5.01 -24.51
CA GLU A 91 9.35 6.36 -23.99
C GLU A 91 10.49 6.90 -23.14
N ARG A 92 11.35 6.01 -22.60
CA ARG A 92 12.47 6.33 -21.70
C ARG A 92 12.05 7.32 -20.61
N GLN A 93 11.06 6.94 -19.81
CA GLN A 93 10.52 7.81 -18.77
C GLN A 93 11.56 8.04 -17.65
N LEU A 94 11.86 9.31 -17.33
CA LEU A 94 12.94 9.71 -16.43
C LEU A 94 12.48 10.57 -15.25
N GLY A 95 11.17 10.65 -14.99
CA GLY A 95 10.65 11.50 -13.94
C GLY A 95 9.30 11.05 -13.42
N SER A 96 9.08 11.29 -12.13
CA SER A 96 7.80 11.14 -11.47
C SER A 96 7.74 12.17 -10.35
N LEU A 97 6.88 13.17 -10.52
CA LEU A 97 6.58 14.19 -9.53
C LEU A 97 5.10 14.09 -9.22
N TYR A 98 4.77 13.49 -8.08
CA TYR A 98 3.37 13.34 -7.69
C TYR A 98 2.83 14.67 -7.15
N TRP A 99 1.57 14.95 -7.43
CA TRP A 99 0.85 16.06 -6.82
C TRP A 99 0.14 15.52 -5.58
N GLN A 100 0.46 15.91 -4.34
CA GLN A 100 1.39 16.96 -3.89
C GLN A 100 2.18 16.47 -2.67
N LEU A 101 3.27 17.14 -2.28
CA LEU A 101 4.10 16.68 -1.17
C LEU A 101 3.47 16.94 0.21
N GLU A 102 3.10 18.20 0.48
CA GLU A 102 2.68 18.66 1.79
C GLU A 102 1.29 19.30 1.83
N ASP A 103 0.82 19.53 3.04
CA ASP A 103 -0.41 20.23 3.35
C ASP A 103 -0.18 21.59 3.97
N GLN A 104 -0.93 22.58 3.49
CA GLN A 104 -0.94 23.92 4.07
C GLN A 104 -1.74 23.99 5.39
N TRP A 105 -2.72 23.09 5.57
CA TRP A 105 -3.62 23.04 6.72
C TRP A 105 -4.31 21.65 6.79
N GLN A 106 -5.00 21.34 7.89
CA GLN A 106 -5.66 20.04 8.06
C GLN A 106 -6.92 19.93 7.19
N ALA A 107 -6.80 19.37 5.99
CA ALA A 107 -7.91 19.14 5.09
C ALA A 107 -7.65 17.87 4.25
N PRO A 108 -8.67 17.30 3.59
CA PRO A 108 -8.45 16.29 2.57
C PRO A 108 -7.72 16.90 1.36
N THR A 109 -6.57 16.34 0.99
CA THR A 109 -5.69 16.81 -0.08
C THR A 109 -4.95 15.61 -0.73
N TRP A 110 -3.86 15.86 -1.46
CA TRP A 110 -3.07 14.85 -2.17
C TRP A 110 -1.68 14.56 -1.55
N ALA A 111 -1.45 14.86 -0.26
CA ALA A 111 -0.15 14.67 0.39
C ALA A 111 0.24 13.18 0.59
N GLY A 112 1.55 12.86 0.45
CA GLY A 112 2.17 11.61 0.95
C GLY A 112 2.73 10.58 -0.06
N ILE A 113 3.46 9.57 0.50
CA ILE A 113 4.09 8.33 -0.07
C ILE A 113 5.63 8.34 -0.14
N ARG A 114 6.28 7.21 0.21
CA ARG A 114 7.75 7.05 0.24
C ARG A 114 8.31 5.74 -0.37
N ASP A 115 7.63 4.60 -0.21
CA ASP A 115 8.21 3.27 -0.48
C ASP A 115 8.59 3.04 -1.96
N ILE A 116 7.68 3.33 -2.89
CA ILE A 116 7.89 3.03 -4.33
C ILE A 116 9.01 3.85 -5.00
N TYR A 117 9.63 4.79 -4.28
CA TYR A 117 10.80 5.57 -4.71
C TYR A 117 12.14 4.96 -4.25
N GLN A 118 12.16 3.75 -3.68
CA GLN A 118 13.42 3.06 -3.38
C GLN A 118 14.31 2.89 -4.63
N PRO A 119 15.65 2.88 -4.50
CA PRO A 119 16.55 2.86 -5.66
C PRO A 119 16.36 1.66 -6.60
N VAL A 120 16.15 0.47 -6.01
CA VAL A 120 15.89 -0.77 -6.75
C VAL A 120 14.57 -1.35 -6.26
N ILE A 121 13.61 -1.55 -7.17
CA ILE A 121 12.25 -2.03 -6.84
C ILE A 121 11.82 -3.18 -7.73
N VAL A 122 10.85 -3.95 -7.24
CA VAL A 122 10.02 -4.84 -8.07
C VAL A 122 8.65 -4.20 -8.28
N ALA A 123 8.19 -4.18 -9.54
CA ALA A 123 7.01 -3.45 -9.99
C ALA A 123 6.09 -4.35 -10.82
N PRO A 124 5.04 -4.94 -10.22
CA PRO A 124 4.00 -5.68 -10.94
C PRO A 124 3.06 -4.70 -11.67
N VAL A 125 3.17 -4.60 -12.99
CA VAL A 125 2.37 -3.69 -13.82
C VAL A 125 1.28 -4.48 -14.56
N TRP A 126 0.02 -4.25 -14.20
CA TRP A 126 -1.12 -4.94 -14.79
C TRP A 126 -1.82 -4.09 -15.85
N ASN A 127 -1.96 -4.64 -17.05
CA ASN A 127 -2.79 -4.08 -18.11
C ASN A 127 -4.14 -4.78 -18.12
N ALA A 128 -5.15 -4.15 -17.50
CA ALA A 128 -6.50 -4.68 -17.38
C ALA A 128 -7.18 -4.95 -18.73
N SER A 129 -6.85 -4.21 -19.79
CA SER A 129 -7.44 -4.41 -21.12
C SER A 129 -6.92 -5.67 -21.80
N SER A 130 -5.62 -5.97 -21.66
CA SER A 130 -5.00 -7.19 -22.22
C SER A 130 -5.07 -8.40 -21.28
N GLY A 131 -5.29 -8.16 -19.99
CA GLY A 131 -5.18 -9.18 -18.94
C GLY A 131 -3.74 -9.56 -18.56
N MET A 132 -2.72 -8.91 -19.12
CA MET A 132 -1.31 -9.23 -18.85
C MET A 132 -0.79 -8.47 -17.62
N LEU A 133 -0.14 -9.22 -16.72
CA LEU A 133 0.67 -8.71 -15.62
C LEU A 133 2.14 -8.90 -15.98
N ASP A 134 2.87 -7.80 -16.13
CA ASP A 134 4.32 -7.81 -16.32
C ASP A 134 5.01 -7.41 -15.02
N VAL A 135 5.91 -8.25 -14.53
CA VAL A 135 6.67 -8.01 -13.31
C VAL A 135 8.04 -7.47 -13.71
N TYR A 136 8.30 -6.20 -13.39
CA TYR A 136 9.57 -5.55 -13.69
C TYR A 136 10.49 -5.53 -12.47
N ALA A 137 11.80 -5.63 -12.69
CA ALA A 137 12.79 -5.05 -11.79
C ALA A 137 13.22 -3.69 -12.35
N VAL A 138 13.26 -2.66 -11.51
CA VAL A 138 13.61 -1.29 -11.92
C VAL A 138 14.73 -0.76 -11.05
N SER A 139 15.69 -0.05 -11.65
CA SER A 139 16.82 0.58 -10.97
C SER A 139 17.01 2.03 -11.41
N ASP A 140 17.16 2.94 -10.46
CA ASP A 140 17.61 4.31 -10.70
C ASP A 140 19.14 4.49 -10.56
N LEU A 141 19.88 3.41 -10.28
CA LEU A 141 21.33 3.46 -10.18
C LEU A 141 21.95 3.67 -11.57
N TRP A 142 23.06 4.39 -11.65
CA TRP A 142 23.71 4.74 -12.92
C TRP A 142 24.54 3.59 -13.51
N THR A 143 24.73 2.52 -12.76
CA THR A 143 25.49 1.34 -13.15
C THR A 143 24.61 0.10 -13.10
N GLU A 144 25.07 -0.98 -13.71
CA GLU A 144 24.35 -2.25 -13.70
C GLU A 144 24.10 -2.75 -12.27
N VAL A 145 22.90 -3.28 -12.05
CA VAL A 145 22.48 -3.91 -10.80
C VAL A 145 22.25 -5.38 -11.06
N ARG A 146 22.75 -6.23 -10.18
CA ARG A 146 22.52 -7.69 -10.21
C ARG A 146 21.81 -8.11 -8.93
N GLY A 147 20.89 -9.04 -9.05
CA GLY A 147 20.12 -9.51 -7.91
C GLY A 147 19.42 -10.81 -8.17
N ARG A 148 18.64 -11.22 -7.16
CA ARG A 148 17.76 -12.37 -7.20
C ARG A 148 16.34 -11.95 -6.91
N VAL A 149 15.41 -12.49 -7.67
CA VAL A 149 13.97 -12.36 -7.42
C VAL A 149 13.42 -13.67 -6.89
N GLU A 150 12.47 -13.56 -5.97
CA GLU A 150 11.59 -14.64 -5.52
C GLU A 150 10.14 -14.21 -5.76
N MET A 151 9.39 -15.03 -6.48
CA MET A 151 8.00 -14.77 -6.84
C MET A 151 7.13 -15.94 -6.46
N GLU A 152 5.98 -15.67 -5.87
CA GLU A 152 5.03 -16.71 -5.50
C GLU A 152 3.59 -16.21 -5.49
N TRP A 153 2.69 -17.16 -5.66
CA TRP A 153 1.27 -16.99 -5.39
C TRP A 153 0.94 -17.66 -4.06
N VAL A 154 0.20 -16.95 -3.22
CA VAL A 154 -0.26 -17.43 -1.91
C VAL A 154 -1.74 -17.11 -1.74
N ASP A 155 -2.42 -17.85 -0.88
CA ASP A 155 -3.74 -17.47 -0.39
C ASP A 155 -3.66 -16.52 0.81
N TRP A 156 -4.79 -15.99 1.26
CA TRP A 156 -4.83 -15.06 2.39
C TRP A 156 -4.47 -15.72 3.73
N ALA A 157 -4.56 -17.05 3.84
CA ALA A 157 -4.10 -17.81 5.00
C ALA A 157 -2.57 -18.07 4.98
N GLY A 158 -1.86 -17.61 3.95
CA GLY A 158 -0.41 -17.74 3.79
C GLY A 158 0.05 -19.06 3.20
N LYS A 159 -0.86 -19.87 2.62
CA LYS A 159 -0.50 -21.12 1.94
C LYS A 159 -0.11 -20.83 0.49
N ALA A 160 0.99 -21.43 0.03
CA ALA A 160 1.40 -21.36 -1.36
C ALA A 160 0.32 -21.95 -2.30
N LEU A 161 0.16 -21.32 -3.45
CA LEU A 161 -0.66 -21.76 -4.58
C LEU A 161 0.29 -22.25 -5.69
N PRO A 162 0.74 -23.52 -5.65
CA PRO A 162 1.76 -24.04 -6.55
C PRO A 162 1.27 -24.27 -7.98
N ASP A 163 -0.05 -24.43 -8.17
CA ASP A 163 -0.66 -24.74 -9.46
C ASP A 163 -0.75 -23.53 -10.42
N VAL A 164 -0.18 -22.38 -10.03
CA VAL A 164 -0.09 -21.19 -10.87
C VAL A 164 1.29 -21.12 -11.52
N THR A 165 1.35 -21.08 -12.85
CA THR A 165 2.60 -20.98 -13.61
C THR A 165 3.49 -19.84 -13.08
N GLY A 166 4.73 -20.17 -12.72
CA GLY A 166 5.69 -19.20 -12.16
C GLY A 166 5.61 -19.00 -10.64
N SER A 167 4.69 -19.65 -9.93
CA SER A 167 4.64 -19.65 -8.47
C SER A 167 5.85 -20.39 -7.87
N GLY A 168 6.45 -19.81 -6.83
CA GLY A 168 7.65 -20.35 -6.18
C GLY A 168 8.94 -20.20 -7.00
N SER A 169 8.94 -19.35 -8.04
CA SER A 169 10.11 -19.15 -8.89
C SER A 169 11.16 -18.29 -8.22
N LYS A 170 12.42 -18.70 -8.37
CA LYS A 170 13.60 -18.00 -7.86
C LYS A 170 14.68 -17.99 -8.94
N PHE A 171 15.15 -16.82 -9.34
CA PHE A 171 16.19 -16.70 -10.35
C PHE A 171 16.93 -15.37 -10.26
N ASP A 172 18.09 -15.32 -10.88
CA ASP A 172 18.94 -14.14 -10.91
C ASP A 172 18.56 -13.23 -12.08
N PHE A 173 18.73 -11.92 -11.90
CA PHE A 173 18.45 -10.90 -12.91
C PHE A 173 19.56 -9.84 -12.95
N ALA A 174 19.59 -9.08 -14.05
CA ALA A 174 20.43 -7.90 -14.19
C ALA A 174 19.61 -6.74 -14.77
N ILE A 175 19.88 -5.52 -14.31
CA ILE A 175 19.25 -4.28 -14.77
C ILE A 175 20.37 -3.34 -15.20
N GLY A 176 20.28 -2.78 -16.41
CA GLY A 176 21.19 -1.71 -16.83
C GLY A 176 21.03 -0.44 -15.98
N GLY A 177 21.96 0.50 -16.12
CA GLY A 177 21.86 1.79 -15.42
C GLY A 177 20.64 2.60 -15.87
N LEU A 178 19.91 3.18 -14.92
CA LEU A 178 18.69 3.99 -15.13
C LEU A 178 17.70 3.27 -16.08
N ASN A 179 17.35 2.03 -15.72
CA ASN A 179 16.65 1.11 -16.61
C ASN A 179 15.71 0.17 -15.84
N SER A 180 14.95 -0.63 -16.57
CA SER A 180 14.10 -1.71 -16.07
C SER A 180 14.25 -2.96 -16.93
N THR A 181 14.02 -4.13 -16.35
CA THR A 181 13.92 -5.40 -17.07
C THR A 181 12.65 -6.13 -16.70
N VAL A 182 12.06 -6.86 -17.65
CA VAL A 182 10.92 -7.76 -17.38
C VAL A 182 11.46 -9.04 -16.77
N LEU A 183 10.95 -9.41 -15.61
CA LEU A 183 11.28 -10.66 -14.91
C LEU A 183 10.33 -11.79 -15.31
N ALA A 184 9.04 -11.48 -15.40
CA ALA A 184 7.99 -12.44 -15.74
C ALA A 184 6.79 -11.73 -16.35
N SER A 185 6.04 -12.46 -17.18
CA SER A 185 4.76 -12.04 -17.74
C SER A 185 3.72 -13.12 -17.47
N VAL A 186 2.61 -12.73 -16.85
CA VAL A 186 1.54 -13.63 -16.44
C VAL A 186 0.22 -13.16 -17.06
N ASN A 187 -0.47 -14.04 -17.79
CA ASN A 187 -1.78 -13.74 -18.35
C ASN A 187 -2.88 -13.96 -17.29
N ILE A 188 -3.16 -12.94 -16.49
CA ILE A 188 -4.20 -12.97 -15.46
C ILE A 188 -5.57 -13.25 -16.07
N GLY A 189 -5.89 -12.68 -17.23
CA GLY A 189 -7.17 -12.92 -17.91
C GLY A 189 -7.38 -14.38 -18.32
N ALA A 190 -6.31 -15.09 -18.67
CA ALA A 190 -6.34 -16.53 -18.91
C ALA A 190 -6.43 -17.31 -17.59
N LEU A 191 -5.71 -16.89 -16.55
CA LEU A 191 -5.74 -17.52 -15.23
C LEU A 191 -7.11 -17.42 -14.56
N THR A 192 -7.84 -16.32 -14.72
CA THR A 192 -9.16 -16.12 -14.09
C THR A 192 -10.33 -16.52 -14.99
N ARG A 193 -10.07 -17.23 -16.10
CA ARG A 193 -11.12 -17.57 -17.07
C ARG A 193 -12.12 -18.55 -16.45
N VAL A 194 -13.39 -18.14 -16.45
CA VAL A 194 -14.52 -19.03 -16.14
C VAL A 194 -14.82 -19.86 -17.40
N GLY A 195 -14.93 -21.17 -17.24
CA GLY A 195 -15.23 -22.07 -18.35
C GLY A 195 -16.60 -21.78 -18.94
N ASN A 196 -16.68 -21.65 -20.26
CA ASN A 196 -17.90 -21.33 -21.01
C ASN A 196 -18.28 -22.44 -22.02
N GLY A 197 -17.81 -23.66 -21.78
CA GLY A 197 -18.10 -24.84 -22.61
C GLY A 197 -17.14 -25.06 -23.79
N THR A 198 -16.41 -24.03 -24.24
CA THR A 198 -15.39 -24.16 -25.33
C THR A 198 -13.95 -24.19 -24.82
N ALA A 199 -13.71 -23.78 -23.58
CA ALA A 199 -12.44 -23.93 -22.88
C ALA A 199 -12.67 -24.25 -21.38
N PRO A 200 -11.87 -25.13 -20.78
CA PRO A 200 -12.01 -25.49 -19.36
C PRO A 200 -11.65 -24.32 -18.43
N ALA A 201 -12.32 -24.23 -17.28
CA ALA A 201 -11.96 -23.31 -16.21
C ALA A 201 -10.61 -23.74 -15.59
N THR A 202 -9.81 -22.77 -15.16
CA THR A 202 -8.47 -23.00 -14.58
C THR A 202 -8.50 -23.46 -13.12
N GLY A 203 -9.64 -23.34 -12.43
CA GLY A 203 -9.76 -23.59 -10.99
C GLY A 203 -9.11 -22.52 -10.10
N PHE A 204 -8.52 -21.47 -10.68
CA PHE A 204 -7.88 -20.39 -9.93
C PHE A 204 -8.92 -19.48 -9.26
N ASN A 205 -8.87 -19.39 -7.93
CA ASN A 205 -9.74 -18.49 -7.17
C ASN A 205 -9.07 -17.13 -6.96
N ALA A 206 -9.38 -16.17 -7.83
CA ALA A 206 -8.85 -14.80 -7.76
C ALA A 206 -9.16 -14.10 -6.41
N SER A 207 -10.31 -14.39 -5.79
CA SER A 207 -10.63 -13.80 -4.49
C SER A 207 -9.69 -14.25 -3.38
N ASN A 208 -9.12 -15.45 -3.49
CA ASN A 208 -8.25 -16.05 -2.49
C ASN A 208 -6.81 -16.19 -2.98
N ALA A 209 -6.33 -15.24 -3.76
CA ALA A 209 -4.98 -15.25 -4.32
C ALA A 209 -4.30 -13.89 -4.20
N LEU A 210 -3.03 -13.93 -3.82
CA LEU A 210 -2.12 -12.80 -3.72
C LEU A 210 -0.80 -13.19 -4.39
N PHE A 211 -0.37 -12.39 -5.36
CA PHE A 211 0.97 -12.48 -5.90
C PHE A 211 1.91 -11.68 -5.01
N VAL A 212 3.06 -12.24 -4.64
CA VAL A 212 4.10 -11.54 -3.90
C VAL A 212 5.43 -11.73 -4.62
N ALA A 213 6.18 -10.64 -4.77
CA ALA A 213 7.53 -10.64 -5.30
C ALA A 213 8.49 -9.95 -4.34
N ASN A 214 9.62 -10.59 -4.09
CA ASN A 214 10.72 -10.06 -3.30
C ASN A 214 11.95 -9.98 -4.19
N ILE A 215 12.68 -8.86 -4.15
CA ILE A 215 14.00 -8.77 -4.76
C ILE A 215 15.06 -8.50 -3.68
N THR A 216 16.24 -9.06 -3.90
CA THR A 216 17.46 -8.67 -3.21
C THR A 216 18.52 -8.41 -4.28
N ALA A 217 19.07 -7.21 -4.31
CA ALA A 217 20.00 -6.80 -5.36
C ALA A 217 21.18 -6.03 -4.78
N THR A 218 22.32 -6.10 -5.44
CA THR A 218 23.52 -5.33 -5.11
C THR A 218 23.83 -4.34 -6.21
N GLY A 219 24.07 -3.09 -5.82
CA GLY A 219 24.43 -2.03 -6.74
C GLY A 219 25.22 -0.92 -6.04
N THR A 220 25.86 -0.06 -6.81
CA THR A 220 26.68 1.03 -6.27
C THR A 220 25.93 2.36 -6.44
N PRO A 221 25.50 3.01 -5.34
CA PRO A 221 24.94 4.34 -5.40
C PRO A 221 25.95 5.33 -5.98
N VAL A 222 25.42 6.31 -6.70
CA VAL A 222 26.17 7.40 -7.31
C VAL A 222 27.10 8.04 -6.28
N SER A 223 28.34 8.35 -6.66
CA SER A 223 29.35 9.06 -5.86
C SER A 223 29.84 8.38 -4.57
N THR A 224 29.34 7.20 -4.20
CA THR A 224 29.76 6.54 -2.95
C THR A 224 30.94 5.57 -3.12
N GLY A 225 31.11 5.00 -4.32
CA GLY A 225 32.10 3.96 -4.61
C GLY A 225 31.91 2.64 -3.83
N ARG A 226 30.84 2.50 -3.03
CA ARG A 226 30.57 1.34 -2.18
C ARG A 226 29.28 0.67 -2.57
N THR A 227 29.34 -0.62 -2.86
CA THR A 227 28.15 -1.42 -3.14
C THR A 227 27.25 -1.51 -1.90
N LYS A 228 25.94 -1.42 -2.11
CA LYS A 228 24.91 -1.63 -1.11
C LYS A 228 23.97 -2.75 -1.55
N THR A 229 23.36 -3.40 -0.57
CA THR A 229 22.25 -4.32 -0.78
C THR A 229 20.94 -3.56 -0.71
N TYR A 230 20.08 -3.79 -1.69
CA TYR A 230 18.73 -3.26 -1.81
C TYR A 230 17.74 -4.41 -1.73
N MET A 231 16.68 -4.23 -0.95
CA MET A 231 15.62 -5.21 -0.78
C MET A 231 14.29 -4.52 -0.99
N HIS A 232 13.39 -5.15 -1.75
CA HIS A 232 12.07 -4.60 -1.98
C HIS A 232 11.06 -5.74 -2.11
N THR A 233 9.91 -5.57 -1.46
CA THR A 233 8.76 -6.47 -1.53
C THR A 233 7.61 -5.72 -2.16
N ASN A 234 6.96 -6.33 -3.15
CA ASN A 234 5.74 -5.81 -3.72
C ASN A 234 4.75 -6.95 -3.95
N TYR A 235 3.48 -6.60 -4.18
CA TYR A 235 2.42 -7.58 -4.36
C TYR A 235 1.42 -7.09 -5.41
N PHE A 236 0.61 -8.03 -5.90
CA PHE A 236 -0.50 -7.78 -6.80
C PHE A 236 -1.70 -8.62 -6.40
N THR A 237 -2.90 -8.04 -6.45
CA THR A 237 -4.16 -8.73 -6.23
C THR A 237 -4.92 -8.84 -7.56
N PRO A 238 -5.38 -10.04 -7.95
CA PRO A 238 -6.11 -10.24 -9.21
C PRO A 238 -7.57 -9.76 -9.13
N THR A 239 -8.01 -9.33 -7.96
CA THR A 239 -9.31 -8.73 -7.68
C THR A 239 -9.13 -7.49 -6.81
N PRO A 240 -10.06 -6.52 -6.82
CA PRO A 240 -10.15 -5.51 -5.78
C PRO A 240 -10.14 -6.14 -4.38
N LEU A 241 -9.46 -5.50 -3.41
CA LEU A 241 -9.42 -5.95 -2.02
C LEU A 241 -10.81 -5.96 -1.36
N ALA A 242 -11.75 -5.15 -1.86
CA ALA A 242 -13.17 -5.20 -1.51
C ALA A 242 -13.81 -6.59 -1.72
N ASN A 243 -13.31 -7.35 -2.69
CA ASN A 243 -13.81 -8.68 -3.08
C ASN A 243 -12.82 -9.80 -2.76
N ALA A 244 -11.73 -9.48 -2.06
CA ALA A 244 -10.76 -10.46 -1.63
C ALA A 244 -11.30 -11.25 -0.42
N ALA A 245 -11.06 -12.56 -0.41
CA ALA A 245 -11.36 -13.46 0.71
C ALA A 245 -10.32 -13.29 1.84
N LEU A 246 -10.14 -12.04 2.27
CA LEU A 246 -9.25 -11.68 3.36
C LEU A 246 -9.60 -12.53 4.59
N VAL A 247 -8.59 -12.82 5.41
CA VAL A 247 -8.76 -13.50 6.68
C VAL A 247 -8.18 -12.63 7.78
N ASP A 248 -8.62 -12.86 9.01
CA ASP A 248 -8.02 -12.22 10.16
C ASP A 248 -6.53 -12.61 10.28
N PRO A 249 -5.60 -11.67 10.12
CA PRO A 249 -4.17 -11.96 10.16
C PRO A 249 -3.69 -12.33 11.56
N GLY A 250 -4.47 -12.07 12.61
CA GLY A 250 -4.04 -12.23 14.00
C GLY A 250 -2.85 -11.33 14.31
N LEU A 251 -2.99 -10.05 13.95
CA LEU A 251 -1.97 -9.02 14.16
C LEU A 251 -1.73 -8.78 15.65
N SER A 252 -0.47 -8.55 16.01
CA SER A 252 -0.09 -8.04 17.32
C SER A 252 1.09 -7.09 17.19
N VAL A 253 1.17 -6.11 18.10
CA VAL A 253 2.31 -5.20 18.24
C VAL A 253 2.77 -5.21 19.69
N LYS A 254 4.09 -5.25 19.89
CA LYS A 254 4.72 -5.13 21.21
C LYS A 254 5.90 -4.17 21.11
N TYR A 255 6.05 -3.30 22.10
CA TYR A 255 7.24 -2.48 22.22
C TYR A 255 8.34 -3.24 22.96
N ASP A 256 9.49 -3.40 22.31
CA ASP A 256 10.69 -3.95 22.92
C ASP A 256 11.55 -2.81 23.48
N ARG A 257 11.54 -2.67 24.81
CA ARG A 257 12.30 -1.63 25.51
C ARG A 257 13.82 -1.77 25.37
N ALA A 258 14.33 -2.97 25.16
CA ALA A 258 15.78 -3.21 25.08
C ALA A 258 16.32 -2.83 23.70
N ALA A 259 15.56 -3.15 22.65
CA ALA A 259 15.91 -2.79 21.27
C ALA A 259 15.44 -1.39 20.84
N ASP A 260 14.53 -0.80 21.62
CA ASP A 260 13.82 0.46 21.34
C ASP A 260 13.11 0.44 19.98
N ASP A 261 12.30 -0.61 19.75
CA ASP A 261 11.53 -0.79 18.53
C ASP A 261 10.20 -1.52 18.76
N PHE A 262 9.35 -1.55 17.74
CA PHE A 262 8.09 -2.27 17.73
C PHE A 262 8.24 -3.59 17.01
N VAL A 263 7.79 -4.68 17.63
CA VAL A 263 7.70 -6.00 17.00
C VAL A 263 6.24 -6.24 16.59
N VAL A 264 6.00 -6.26 15.29
CA VAL A 264 4.69 -6.52 14.69
C VAL A 264 4.66 -7.93 14.12
N THR A 265 3.62 -8.70 14.43
CA THR A 265 3.50 -10.11 13.99
C THR A 265 2.14 -10.39 13.39
N ALA A 266 2.06 -11.23 12.36
CA ALA A 266 0.79 -11.81 11.88
C ALA A 266 0.79 -13.33 12.14
N SER A 267 -0.08 -13.82 13.02
CA SER A 267 -0.04 -15.22 13.48
C SER A 267 -0.92 -16.18 12.68
N ARG A 268 -2.01 -15.69 12.08
CA ARG A 268 -3.07 -16.51 11.48
C ARG A 268 -3.17 -16.42 9.96
N GLY A 269 -2.78 -15.30 9.38
CA GLY A 269 -2.89 -15.05 7.94
C GLY A 269 -1.97 -13.95 7.45
N ILE A 270 -2.10 -13.58 6.18
CA ILE A 270 -1.38 -12.46 5.58
C ILE A 270 -2.08 -11.15 5.95
N SER A 271 -1.31 -10.16 6.39
CA SER A 271 -1.78 -8.79 6.60
C SER A 271 -1.32 -7.89 5.45
N VAL A 272 -2.26 -7.17 4.84
CA VAL A 272 -1.98 -6.13 3.83
C VAL A 272 -2.31 -4.77 4.44
N TRP A 273 -1.50 -3.76 4.10
CA TRP A 273 -1.57 -2.42 4.70
C TRP A 273 -1.50 -2.50 6.23
N THR A 274 -0.55 -3.27 6.75
CA THR A 274 -0.28 -3.32 8.18
C THR A 274 0.09 -1.92 8.65
N TRP A 275 -0.73 -1.36 9.55
CA TRP A 275 -0.70 0.05 9.90
C TRP A 275 -0.49 0.24 11.40
N LEU A 276 0.68 0.74 11.78
CA LEU A 276 0.96 1.18 13.15
C LEU A 276 0.40 2.59 13.35
N GLN A 277 -0.18 2.81 14.53
CA GLN A 277 -0.79 4.08 14.88
C GLN A 277 -0.61 4.42 16.36
N LEU A 278 -0.28 5.69 16.62
CA LEU A 278 -0.30 6.29 17.95
C LEU A 278 -1.73 6.31 18.51
N ASN A 279 -1.87 6.15 19.82
CA ASN A 279 -3.16 6.29 20.46
C ASN A 279 -3.66 7.75 20.31
N LEU A 280 -4.98 7.94 20.22
CA LEU A 280 -5.58 9.27 20.15
C LEU A 280 -5.32 10.10 21.42
N GLU A 281 -5.07 9.44 22.56
CA GLU A 281 -4.68 10.09 23.82
C GLU A 281 -3.23 10.61 23.82
N ASP A 282 -2.42 10.21 22.83
CA ASP A 282 -1.02 10.61 22.69
C ASP A 282 -0.84 11.72 21.63
N ASP A 283 -1.80 12.64 21.54
CA ASP A 283 -1.84 13.72 20.53
C ASP A 283 -0.68 14.73 20.62
N ALA A 284 -0.02 14.79 21.77
CA ALA A 284 1.20 15.56 21.99
C ALA A 284 2.45 14.91 21.37
N VAL A 285 2.40 13.64 20.95
CA VAL A 285 3.53 12.91 20.36
C VAL A 285 3.49 13.02 18.84
N VAL A 286 4.54 13.61 18.25
CA VAL A 286 4.75 13.56 16.81
C VAL A 286 5.90 12.60 16.53
N ALA A 287 5.59 11.43 15.98
CA ALA A 287 6.57 10.41 15.66
C ALA A 287 6.37 9.83 14.25
N ASN A 288 7.48 9.46 13.61
CA ASN A 288 7.48 8.71 12.36
C ASN A 288 7.99 7.30 12.62
N PHE A 289 7.26 6.29 12.17
CA PHE A 289 7.78 4.94 12.02
C PHE A 289 8.72 4.86 10.81
N ASP A 290 9.75 4.04 10.88
CA ASP A 290 10.68 3.83 9.76
C ASP A 290 10.07 3.04 8.61
N ASP A 291 9.07 2.20 8.93
CA ASP A 291 8.23 1.44 8.01
C ASP A 291 6.76 1.45 8.48
N ASN A 292 5.82 1.55 7.54
CA ASN A 292 4.38 1.48 7.79
C ASN A 292 3.66 1.11 6.49
N ALA A 293 2.39 0.69 6.56
CA ALA A 293 1.61 0.26 5.39
C ALA A 293 2.23 -0.93 4.62
N PHE A 294 2.95 -1.81 5.31
CA PHE A 294 3.63 -2.96 4.70
C PHE A 294 2.76 -4.22 4.62
N LEU A 295 3.13 -5.11 3.71
CA LEU A 295 2.69 -6.50 3.69
C LEU A 295 3.42 -7.27 4.81
N LEU A 296 2.69 -8.04 5.61
CA LEU A 296 3.26 -8.91 6.63
C LEU A 296 2.76 -10.34 6.43
N ARG A 297 3.68 -11.29 6.28
CA ARG A 297 3.33 -12.69 6.04
C ARG A 297 2.91 -13.38 7.32
N ARG A 298 2.14 -14.45 7.18
CA ARG A 298 1.83 -15.35 8.30
C ARG A 298 3.13 -15.91 8.90
N GLY A 299 3.27 -15.78 10.21
CA GLY A 299 4.44 -16.19 10.99
C GLY A 299 5.61 -15.22 10.93
N GLU A 300 5.55 -14.16 10.13
CA GLU A 300 6.59 -13.13 10.08
C GLU A 300 6.47 -12.19 11.28
N GLY A 301 7.63 -11.87 11.87
CA GLY A 301 7.78 -10.77 12.82
C GLY A 301 8.60 -9.65 12.18
N ARG A 302 8.03 -8.46 12.07
CA ARG A 302 8.71 -7.26 11.57
C ARG A 302 9.07 -6.34 12.71
N ARG A 303 10.32 -5.87 12.74
CA ARG A 303 10.77 -4.84 13.66
C ARG A 303 10.69 -3.48 12.98
N VAL A 304 10.04 -2.54 13.65
CA VAL A 304 9.76 -1.19 13.14
C VAL A 304 10.33 -0.19 14.13
N LYS A 305 11.35 0.57 13.72
CA LYS A 305 11.87 1.66 14.54
C LYS A 305 11.01 2.90 14.37
N TYR A 306 11.30 3.90 15.19
CA TYR A 306 10.62 5.17 15.14
C TYR A 306 11.58 6.31 15.41
N ARG A 307 11.14 7.52 15.04
CA ARG A 307 11.79 8.77 15.38
C ARG A 307 10.74 9.72 15.93
N VAL A 308 10.93 10.18 17.17
CA VAL A 308 10.15 11.30 17.71
C VAL A 308 10.67 12.59 17.08
N LEU A 309 9.77 13.33 16.45
CA LEU A 309 10.04 14.62 15.82
C LEU A 309 9.81 15.78 16.79
N SER A 310 8.76 15.70 17.60
CA SER A 310 8.46 16.67 18.65
C SER A 310 7.49 16.10 19.70
N GLY A 311 7.46 16.77 20.85
CA GLY A 311 6.55 16.47 21.95
C GLY A 311 6.88 15.16 22.70
N GLY A 312 5.91 14.68 23.49
CA GLY A 312 6.11 13.53 24.36
C GLY A 312 4.88 13.22 25.22
N SER A 313 4.70 11.93 25.53
CA SER A 313 3.68 11.42 26.44
C SER A 313 4.25 10.18 27.12
N GLU A 314 4.24 10.12 28.45
CA GLU A 314 4.90 9.02 29.16
C GLU A 314 4.27 7.67 28.80
N GLY A 315 5.11 6.71 28.39
CA GLY A 315 4.69 5.35 28.05
C GLY A 315 3.88 5.22 26.75
N TRP A 316 3.86 6.22 25.87
CA TRP A 316 3.10 6.20 24.61
C TRP A 316 3.43 4.98 23.74
N GLN A 317 4.67 4.50 23.76
CA GLN A 317 5.08 3.31 23.02
C GLN A 317 4.26 2.07 23.42
N GLY A 318 3.85 1.98 24.69
CA GLY A 318 3.01 0.87 25.17
C GLY A 318 1.56 0.94 24.70
N ARG A 319 1.11 2.08 24.16
CA ARG A 319 -0.25 2.31 23.68
C ARG A 319 -0.37 2.32 22.16
N VAL A 320 0.74 2.11 21.44
CA VAL A 320 0.73 1.95 19.97
C VAL A 320 -0.13 0.76 19.59
N THR A 321 -1.00 0.98 18.61
CA THR A 321 -1.90 -0.04 18.07
C THR A 321 -1.48 -0.42 16.65
N VAL A 322 -1.92 -1.58 16.21
CA VAL A 322 -1.73 -2.05 14.83
C VAL A 322 -3.06 -2.53 14.26
N ARG A 323 -3.29 -2.25 12.98
CA ARG A 323 -4.46 -2.71 12.21
C ARG A 323 -4.08 -3.05 10.77
N SER A 324 -5.03 -3.54 10.00
CA SER A 324 -4.92 -3.86 8.57
C SER A 324 -6.22 -3.52 7.84
N ILE A 325 -6.27 -3.73 6.53
CA ILE A 325 -7.53 -3.61 5.77
C ILE A 325 -8.63 -4.57 6.22
N TRP A 326 -8.26 -5.72 6.84
CA TRP A 326 -9.24 -6.69 7.34
C TRP A 326 -10.16 -6.07 8.39
N ASP A 327 -9.58 -5.22 9.24
CA ASP A 327 -10.26 -4.60 10.38
C ASP A 327 -11.34 -3.59 9.95
N PHE A 328 -11.30 -3.10 8.70
CA PHE A 328 -12.33 -2.19 8.18
C PHE A 328 -13.71 -2.84 8.11
N ALA A 329 -13.80 -4.12 7.74
CA ALA A 329 -15.10 -4.79 7.60
C ALA A 329 -15.64 -5.36 8.92
N GLN A 330 -14.88 -5.25 10.01
CA GLN A 330 -15.29 -5.82 11.29
C GLN A 330 -16.13 -4.81 12.08
N VAL A 331 -17.28 -5.26 12.58
CA VAL A 331 -18.04 -4.51 13.57
C VAL A 331 -17.41 -4.82 14.93
N SER A 332 -16.86 -3.80 15.59
CA SER A 332 -16.42 -3.89 16.99
C SER A 332 -17.62 -3.93 17.94
#